data_AF-B1LWW9-F1
#
_entry.id   AF-B1LWW9-F1
#
_cell.length_a   1.000
_cell.length_b   1.000
_cell.length_c   1.000
_cell.angle_alpha   90.00
_cell.angle_beta   90.00
_cell.angle_gamma   90.00
#
_symmetry.space_group_name_H-M   'P 1'
#
loop_
_entity.id
_entity.type
_entity.pdbx_description
1 polymer ?
#
loop_
_entity_poly.entity_id
_entity_poly.type
_entity_poly.pdbx_seq_one_letter_code
_entity_poly.pdbx_strand_id
1 'polypeptide(L)' 'MSNHGDTYVRSLGPGQTVDTGDQLSSVVLLGIAVAGAAAAVLLNALIV' A
#
# COMPACT_ATOMS: atom_id res chain seq x y z
N MET A 1 23.10 -12.24 -35.02
CA MET A 1 23.62 -11.24 -34.06
C MET A 1 22.59 -11.11 -32.97
N SER A 2 22.84 -11.68 -31.80
CA SER A 2 21.90 -11.65 -30.67
C SER A 2 22.62 -10.93 -29.53
N ASN A 3 22.18 -9.74 -29.15
CA ASN A 3 22.66 -9.06 -27.96
C ASN A 3 21.47 -8.84 -27.03
N HIS A 4 21.49 -9.58 -25.92
CA HIS A 4 20.59 -9.46 -24.79
C HIS A 4 21.08 -8.35 -23.87
N GLY A 5 20.11 -7.66 -23.25
CA GLY A 5 20.27 -7.09 -21.93
C GLY A 5 20.75 -5.65 -21.95
N ASP A 6 19.84 -4.74 -21.58
CA ASP A 6 20.11 -3.64 -20.66
C ASP A 6 18.81 -2.85 -20.43
N THR A 7 17.86 -3.48 -19.73
CA THR A 7 16.86 -2.71 -19.00
C THR A 7 17.57 -2.04 -17.83
N TYR A 8 18.04 -0.82 -18.06
CA TYR A 8 18.60 0.08 -17.06
C TYR A 8 17.56 0.33 -15.95
N VAL A 9 17.53 -0.52 -14.93
CA VAL A 9 16.91 -0.20 -13.64
C VAL A 9 17.79 0.85 -12.97
N ARG A 10 17.46 2.11 -13.26
CA ARG A 10 18.08 3.30 -12.71
C ARG A 10 17.90 3.29 -11.19
N SER A 11 19.00 3.08 -10.47
CA SER A 11 19.13 3.16 -9.02
C SER A 11 18.40 4.39 -8.46
N LEU A 12 17.42 4.16 -7.57
CA LEU A 12 16.68 5.19 -6.84
C LEU A 12 17.62 5.88 -5.85
N GLY A 13 18.13 7.06 -6.24
CA GLY A 13 18.83 7.97 -5.32
C GLY A 13 17.96 8.35 -4.11
N PRO A 14 18.54 8.99 -3.08
CA PRO A 14 17.83 9.34 -1.85
C PRO A 14 16.64 10.23 -2.19
N GLY A 15 15.45 9.67 -2.04
CA GLY A 15 14.24 10.17 -2.71
C GLY A 15 13.59 9.06 -3.52
N GLN A 16 13.46 7.88 -2.90
CA GLN A 16 12.58 6.81 -3.36
C GLN A 16 11.22 7.47 -3.63
N THR A 17 10.95 7.75 -4.90
CA THR A 17 9.63 8.17 -5.36
C THR A 17 8.73 7.01 -5.03
N VAL A 18 8.13 7.09 -3.83
CA VAL A 18 7.04 6.25 -3.40
C VAL A 18 6.03 6.31 -4.53
N ASP A 19 5.92 5.20 -5.26
CA ASP A 19 4.99 5.10 -6.36
C ASP A 19 3.63 5.52 -5.82
N THR A 20 3.00 6.53 -6.40
CA THR A 20 1.74 7.10 -5.90
C THR A 20 0.67 6.01 -5.72
N GLY A 21 0.78 4.90 -6.47
CA GLY A 21 -0.02 3.69 -6.28
C GLY A 21 0.17 3.00 -4.92
N ASP A 22 1.40 2.92 -4.41
CA ASP A 22 1.71 2.35 -3.10
C ASP A 22 1.22 3.25 -1.97
N GLN A 23 1.25 4.57 -2.15
CA GLN A 23 0.71 5.52 -1.17
C GLN A 23 -0.82 5.44 -1.09
N LEU A 24 -1.52 5.36 -2.23
CA LEU A 24 -2.97 5.15 -2.25
C LEU A 24 -3.35 3.79 -1.67
N SER A 25 -2.60 2.73 -2.01
CA SER A 25 -2.78 1.39 -1.42
C SER A 25 -2.61 1.41 0.10
N SER A 26 -1.59 2.11 0.59
CA SER A 26 -1.34 2.27 2.03
C SER A 26 -2.48 2.99 2.75
N VAL A 27 -3.06 4.03 2.15
CA VAL A 27 -4.19 4.77 2.74
C VAL A 27 -5.46 3.93 2.74
N VAL A 28 -5.71 3.18 1.66
CA VAL A 28 -6.86 2.27 1.56
C VAL A 28 -6.77 1.15 2.60
N LEU A 29 -5.60 0.53 2.76
CA LEU A 29 -5.35 -0.49 3.78
C LEU A 29 -5.56 0.06 5.19
N LEU A 30 -5.06 1.27 5.47
CA LEU A 30 -5.28 1.93 6.75
C LEU A 30 -6.77 2.23 6.99
N GLY A 31 -7.48 2.71 5.98
CA GLY A 31 -8.92 2.98 6.06
C GLY A 31 -9.74 1.73 6.35
N ILE A 32 -9.43 0.61 5.69
CA ILE A 32 -10.09 -0.68 5.93
C ILE A 32 -9.83 -1.17 7.35
N ALA A 33 -8.60 -1.02 7.86
CA ALA A 33 -8.26 -1.42 9.23
C ALA A 33 -9.06 -0.62 10.27
N VAL A 34 -9.16 0.70 10.10
CA VAL A 34 -9.94 1.57 11.00
C VAL A 34 -11.43 1.24 10.93
N ALA A 35 -11.98 1.08 9.72
CA ALA A 35 -13.38 0.71 9.53
C ALA A 35 -13.71 -0.66 10.13
N GLY A 36 -12.82 -1.65 9.95
CA GLY A 36 -12.96 -2.98 10.55
C GLY A 36 -12.94 -2.95 12.07
N ALA A 37 -12.04 -2.17 12.67
CA ALA A 37 -12.00 -1.98 14.12
C ALA A 37 -13.27 -1.31 14.65
N ALA A 38 -13.76 -0.27 13.99
CA ALA A 38 -15.01 0.41 14.36
C ALA A 38 -16.23 -0.53 14.24
N ALA A 39 -16.30 -1.32 13.16
CA ALA A 39 -17.36 -2.30 12.96
C ALA A 39 -17.34 -3.39 14.04
N ALA A 40 -16.16 -3.87 14.44
CA ALA A 40 -16.01 -4.85 15.52
C ALA A 40 -16.49 -4.30 16.87
N VAL A 41 -16.15 -3.04 17.20
CA VAL A 41 -16.60 -2.38 18.42
C VAL A 41 -18.12 -2.20 18.42
N LEU A 42 -18.70 -1.74 17.31
CA LEU A 42 -20.15 -1.59 17.15
C LEU A 42 -20.87 -2.92 17.30
N LEU A 43 -20.36 -3.98 16.66
CA LEU A 43 -20.94 -5.32 16.77
C LEU A 43 -20.88 -5.82 18.22
N ASN A 44 -19.75 -5.63 18.90
CA ASN A 44 -19.61 -5.99 20.32
C ASN A 44 -20.60 -5.21 21.19
N ALA A 45 -20.82 -3.91 20.92
CA ALA A 45 -21.75 -3.07 21.66
C ALA A 45 -23.23 -3.40 21.42
N LEU A 46 -23.57 -4.07 20.31
CA LEU A 46 -24.93 -4.52 20.02
C LEU A 46 -25.25 -5.90 20.60
N ILE A 47 -24.22 -6.71 20.84
CA ILE A 47 -24.36 -8.07 21.36
C ILE A 47 -24.37 -8.09 22.91
N VAL A 48 -23.65 -7.16 23.55
CA VAL A 48 -23.63 -6.96 25.00
C VAL A 48 -24.83 -6.14 25.45
#